data_AF-A0A1I7TWQ2-F1
#
_entry.id   AF-A0A1I7TWQ2-F1
#
_cell.length_a   1.000
_cell.length_b   1.000
_cell.length_c   1.000
_cell.angle_alpha   90.00
_cell.angle_beta   90.00
_cell.angle_gamma   90.00
#
_symmetry.space_group_name_H-M   'P 1'
#
loop_
_entity.id
_entity.type
_entity.pdbx_description
1 polymer ?
#
loop_
_entity_poly.entity_id
_entity_poly.type
_entity_poly.pdbx_seq_one_letter_code
_entity_poly.pdbx_strand_id
1 'polypeptide(L)'
;MAQEYYGTAEEEALLDFDQTMRDFREMFPNVMASQIEHVLRKYDGDVSATINELLYENTPSTPSSSQLLPGDDVLTRLRRRRHEINEKLRENQKLLDKVTDVDSARTYEDQQLALLLEHREVNTLISEEKSSKRKT
;
A
#
# COMPACT_ATOMS: atom_id res chain seq x y z
N MET A 1 2.96 -24.35 37.02
CA MET A 1 3.78 -23.88 35.88
C MET A 1 2.90 -23.94 34.64
N ALA A 2 2.33 -22.80 34.24
CA ALA A 2 1.61 -22.69 32.97
C ALA A 2 2.60 -22.13 31.95
N GLN A 3 2.76 -22.83 30.83
CA GLN A 3 3.56 -22.39 29.69
C GLN A 3 2.76 -21.32 28.93
N GLU A 4 3.26 -20.09 28.91
CA GLU A 4 2.77 -19.06 28.00
C GLU A 4 3.52 -19.21 26.67
N TYR A 5 2.82 -19.76 25.68
CA TYR A 5 3.27 -19.84 24.29
C TYR A 5 2.76 -18.57 23.58
N TYR A 6 3.53 -17.49 23.65
CA TYR A 6 3.28 -16.30 22.85
C TYR A 6 3.79 -16.56 21.42
N GLY A 7 2.97 -17.26 20.63
CA GLY A 7 3.04 -17.16 19.17
C GLY A 7 2.49 -15.80 18.77
N THR A 8 3.36 -14.86 18.47
CA THR A 8 3.03 -13.54 17.93
C THR A 8 2.28 -13.69 16.63
N ALA A 9 0.98 -13.41 16.64
CA ALA A 9 0.11 -13.33 15.46
C ALA A 9 0.47 -12.20 14.47
N GLU A 10 1.66 -11.60 14.61
CA GLU A 10 2.17 -10.52 13.76
C GLU A 10 3.01 -11.04 12.58
N GLU A 11 3.41 -12.33 12.57
CA GLU A 11 4.18 -12.92 11.46
C GLU A 11 3.31 -13.29 10.24
N GLU A 12 1.99 -13.41 10.38
CA GLU A 12 1.11 -13.89 9.28
C GLU A 12 0.71 -12.83 8.24
N ALA A 13 1.12 -11.56 8.41
CA ALA A 13 0.75 -10.48 7.49
C ALA A 13 1.94 -9.74 6.86
N LEU A 14 3.18 -10.13 7.17
CA LEU A 14 4.34 -9.68 6.42
C LEU A 14 4.40 -10.53 5.15
N LEU A 15 4.24 -9.92 3.97
CA LEU A 15 4.50 -10.62 2.71
C LEU A 15 5.90 -11.20 2.76
N ASP A 16 6.04 -12.50 2.51
CA ASP A 16 7.34 -13.16 2.46
C ASP A 16 8.12 -12.55 1.30
N PHE A 17 9.04 -11.66 1.65
CA PHE A 17 9.74 -10.82 0.70
C PHE A 17 10.58 -11.67 -0.25
N ASP A 18 11.21 -12.73 0.26
CA ASP A 18 12.05 -13.61 -0.55
C ASP A 18 11.22 -14.42 -1.54
N GLN A 19 10.04 -14.91 -1.12
CA GLN A 19 9.12 -15.61 -2.02
C GLN A 19 8.54 -14.65 -3.07
N THR A 20 8.11 -13.47 -2.63
CA THR A 20 7.57 -12.43 -3.52
C THR A 20 8.61 -12.01 -4.56
N MET A 21 9.86 -11.84 -4.15
CA MET A 21 10.96 -11.47 -5.04
C MET A 21 11.29 -12.56 -6.05
N ARG A 22 11.16 -13.84 -5.68
CA ARG A 22 11.28 -14.97 -6.61
C ARG A 22 10.18 -14.93 -7.68
N ASP A 23 8.94 -14.74 -7.27
CA ASP A 23 7.79 -14.67 -8.18
C ASP A 23 7.95 -13.52 -9.19
N PHE A 24 8.40 -12.34 -8.72
CA PHE A 24 8.69 -11.21 -9.61
C PHE A 24 9.80 -11.51 -10.62
N ARG A 25 10.83 -12.26 -10.23
CA ARG A 25 11.93 -12.61 -11.15
C ARG A 25 11.50 -13.63 -12.20
N GLU A 26 10.56 -14.52 -11.89
CA GLU A 26 9.98 -15.43 -12.87
C GLU A 26 9.03 -14.68 -13.83
N MET A 27 8.22 -13.75 -13.31
CA MET A 27 7.29 -12.95 -14.10
C MET A 27 7.99 -11.92 -14.99
N PHE A 28 9.09 -11.33 -14.51
CA PHE A 28 9.82 -10.25 -15.18
C PHE A 28 11.32 -10.58 -15.32
N PRO A 29 11.69 -11.57 -16.16
CA PRO A 29 13.08 -12.02 -16.28
C PRO A 29 14.04 -10.95 -16.82
N ASN A 30 13.53 -9.92 -17.48
CA ASN A 30 14.31 -8.80 -18.02
C ASN A 30 14.43 -7.61 -17.05
N VAL A 31 13.75 -7.66 -15.90
CA VAL A 31 13.80 -6.60 -14.89
C VAL A 31 14.79 -6.97 -13.79
N MET A 32 15.64 -6.02 -13.41
CA MET A 32 16.60 -6.22 -12.32
C MET A 32 15.89 -6.23 -10.96
N ALA A 33 16.35 -7.11 -10.05
CA ALA A 33 15.82 -7.20 -8.69
C ALA A 33 15.83 -5.85 -7.95
N SER A 34 16.86 -5.02 -8.15
CA SER A 34 16.93 -3.68 -7.56
C SER A 34 15.79 -2.75 -7.98
N GLN A 35 15.26 -2.92 -9.20
CA GLN A 35 14.13 -2.14 -9.70
C GLN A 35 12.81 -2.66 -9.14
N ILE A 36 12.63 -3.99 -9.07
CA ILE A 36 11.49 -4.61 -8.40
C ILE A 36 11.42 -4.18 -6.93
N GLU A 37 12.55 -4.21 -6.22
CA GLU A 37 12.64 -3.75 -4.82
C GLU A 37 12.29 -2.27 -4.67
N HIS A 38 12.79 -1.41 -5.56
CA HIS A 38 12.50 0.00 -5.52
C HIS A 38 11.00 0.26 -5.65
N VAL A 39 10.36 -0.43 -6.60
CA VAL A 39 8.92 -0.35 -6.85
C VAL A 39 8.13 -0.93 -5.65
N LEU A 40 8.55 -2.06 -5.08
CA LEU A 40 7.94 -2.62 -3.88
C LEU A 40 8.02 -1.65 -2.68
N ARG A 41 9.16 -1.02 -2.44
CA ARG A 41 9.30 -0.03 -1.36
C ARG A 41 8.48 1.23 -1.63
N LYS A 42 8.39 1.67 -2.89
CA LYS A 42 7.53 2.78 -3.32
C LYS A 42 6.05 2.49 -3.02
N TYR A 43 5.62 1.25 -3.21
CA TYR A 43 4.24 0.82 -2.97
C TYR A 43 4.01 0.10 -1.63
N ASP A 44 4.93 0.24 -0.66
CA ASP A 44 4.81 -0.33 0.69
C ASP A 44 4.52 -1.85 0.67
N GLY A 45 5.22 -2.57 -0.21
CA GLY A 45 5.07 -4.01 -0.41
C GLY A 45 3.83 -4.42 -1.20
N ASP A 46 3.06 -3.50 -1.80
CA ASP A 46 1.90 -3.89 -2.61
C ASP A 46 2.33 -4.54 -3.93
N VAL A 47 2.21 -5.87 -3.96
CA VAL A 47 2.52 -6.71 -5.12
C VAL A 47 1.70 -6.31 -6.35
N SER A 48 0.41 -5.96 -6.19
CA SER A 48 -0.46 -5.63 -7.33
C SER A 48 -0.05 -4.31 -7.98
N ALA A 49 0.18 -3.27 -7.17
CA ALA A 49 0.67 -1.99 -7.67
C ALA A 49 2.06 -2.13 -8.31
N THR A 50 2.92 -2.95 -7.70
CA THR A 50 4.26 -3.25 -8.23
C THR A 50 4.19 -3.96 -9.59
N ILE A 51 3.33 -4.97 -9.74
CA ILE A 51 3.12 -5.67 -11.02
C ILE A 51 2.67 -4.68 -12.10
N ASN A 52 1.70 -3.80 -11.81
CA ASN A 52 1.17 -2.85 -12.79
C ASN A 52 2.23 -1.84 -13.25
N GLU A 53 3.04 -1.31 -12.33
CA GLU A 53 4.14 -0.40 -12.67
C GLU A 53 5.20 -1.10 -13.54
N LEU A 54 5.63 -2.30 -13.14
CA LEU A 54 6.64 -3.08 -13.86
C LEU A 54 6.17 -3.50 -15.26
N LEU A 55 4.88 -3.76 -15.43
CA LEU A 55 4.27 -4.02 -16.74
C LEU A 55 4.27 -2.77 -17.62
N TYR A 56 3.91 -1.61 -17.06
CA TYR A 56 3.87 -0.36 -17.81
C TYR A 56 5.26 0.07 -18.32
N GLU A 57 6.30 -0.11 -17.50
CA GLU A 57 7.68 0.19 -17.90
C GLU A 57 8.28 -0.82 -18.90
N ASN A 58 7.76 -2.06 -18.97
CA ASN A 58 8.27 -3.10 -19.87
C ASN A 58 7.53 -3.23 -21.20
N THR A 59 6.37 -2.60 -21.39
CA THR A 59 5.74 -2.59 -22.72
C THR A 59 6.44 -1.56 -23.60
N PRO A 60 7.15 -1.95 -24.68
CA PRO A 60 7.67 -0.98 -25.64
C PRO A 60 6.48 -0.23 -26.23
N SER A 61 6.49 1.08 -26.05
CA SER A 61 5.52 2.08 -26.50
C SER A 61 4.69 1.63 -27.71
N THR A 62 3.55 1.01 -27.45
CA THR A 62 2.48 0.88 -28.43
C THR A 62 1.32 1.71 -27.91
N PRO A 63 0.91 2.79 -28.60
CA PRO A 63 -0.31 3.51 -28.26
C PRO A 63 -1.51 2.65 -28.67
N SER A 64 -1.77 1.58 -27.90
CA SER A 64 -2.94 0.73 -28.11
C SER A 64 -4.03 1.17 -27.14
N SER A 65 -4.86 2.06 -27.67
CA SER A 65 -6.15 2.44 -27.09
C SER A 65 -6.99 1.18 -26.85
N SER A 66 -7.66 1.13 -25.69
CA SER A 66 -8.77 0.23 -25.37
C SER A 66 -8.44 -1.22 -25.01
N GLN A 67 -7.85 -1.45 -23.83
CA GLN A 67 -8.17 -2.63 -23.03
C GLN A 67 -8.52 -2.18 -21.61
N LEU A 68 -9.82 -2.11 -21.34
CA LEU A 68 -10.39 -1.99 -20.00
C LEU A 68 -9.82 -3.13 -19.14
N LEU A 69 -8.91 -2.81 -18.23
CA LEU A 69 -8.43 -3.77 -17.24
C LEU A 69 -9.61 -4.15 -16.33
N PRO A 70 -9.93 -5.44 -16.15
CA PRO A 70 -10.80 -5.89 -15.07
C PRO A 70 -9.99 -5.81 -13.76
N GLY A 71 -9.75 -4.59 -13.26
CA GLY A 71 -8.77 -4.34 -12.20
C GLY A 71 -9.18 -3.26 -11.21
N ASP A 72 -10.47 -2.95 -11.15
CA ASP A 72 -11.04 -1.98 -10.21
C ASP A 72 -11.67 -2.70 -9.00
N ASP A 73 -11.00 -3.76 -8.53
CA ASP A 73 -11.50 -4.51 -7.39
C ASP A 73 -11.44 -3.65 -6.11
N VAL A 74 -12.43 -3.84 -5.25
CA VAL A 74 -12.64 -3.03 -4.04
C VAL A 74 -11.35 -2.94 -3.21
N LEU A 75 -10.58 -4.03 -3.15
CA LEU A 75 -9.32 -4.09 -2.43
C LEU A 75 -8.24 -3.16 -3.03
N THR A 76 -8.11 -3.11 -4.36
CA THR A 76 -7.18 -2.20 -5.04
C THR A 76 -7.56 -0.74 -4.81
N ARG A 77 -8.86 -0.42 -4.84
CA ARG A 77 -9.35 0.94 -4.54
C ARG A 77 -9.08 1.34 -3.09
N LEU A 78 -9.36 0.45 -2.14
CA LEU A 78 -9.10 0.70 -0.72
C LEU A 78 -7.61 0.87 -0.42
N ARG A 79 -6.74 0.07 -1.05
CA ARG A 79 -5.28 0.21 -0.89
C ARG A 79 -4.75 1.52 -1.46
N ARG A 80 -5.25 1.94 -2.63
CA ARG A 80 -4.94 3.27 -3.19
C ARG A 80 -5.36 4.36 -2.21
N ARG A 81 -6.59 4.27 -1.67
CA ARG A 81 -7.08 5.26 -0.71
C ARG A 81 -6.23 5.31 0.55
N ARG A 82 -5.81 4.16 1.08
CA ARG A 82 -4.87 4.08 2.22
C ARG A 82 -3.55 4.80 1.92
N HIS A 83 -3.01 4.66 0.70
CA HIS A 83 -1.79 5.35 0.30
C HIS A 83 -1.97 6.86 0.28
N GLU A 84 -3.03 7.35 -0.37
CA GLU A 84 -3.37 8.78 -0.42
C GLU A 84 -3.48 9.41 0.99
N ILE A 85 -4.10 8.69 1.93
CA ILE A 85 -4.23 9.16 3.32
C ILE A 85 -2.85 9.25 3.98
N ASN A 86 -1.98 8.27 3.78
CA ASN A 86 -0.62 8.28 4.34
C ASN A 86 0.26 9.40 3.76
N GLU A 87 0.13 9.69 2.47
CA GLU A 87 0.79 10.84 1.86
C GLU A 87 0.34 12.15 2.52
N LYS A 88 -0.98 12.36 2.65
CA LYS A 88 -1.54 13.55 3.31
C LYS A 88 -1.12 13.67 4.77
N LEU A 89 -1.09 12.58 5.54
CA LEU A 89 -0.60 12.57 6.92
C LEU A 89 0.87 13.02 7.00
N ARG A 90 1.70 12.58 6.06
CA ARG A 90 3.12 12.96 5.99
C ARG A 90 3.29 14.42 5.60
N GLU A 91 2.50 14.91 4.65
CA GLU A 91 2.50 16.32 4.26
C GLU A 91 2.06 17.22 5.40
N ASN A 92 0.98 16.87 6.07
CA ASN A 92 0.45 17.63 7.20
C ASN A 92 1.44 17.63 8.37
N GLN A 93 2.09 16.50 8.67
CA GLN A 93 3.19 16.49 9.66
C GLN A 93 4.32 17.48 9.30
N LYS A 94 4.72 17.56 8.02
CA LYS A 94 5.72 18.54 7.58
C LYS A 94 5.25 19.98 7.70
N LEU A 95 3.95 20.23 7.61
CA LEU A 95 3.34 21.56 7.80
C LEU A 95 3.30 21.90 9.29
N LEU A 96 2.90 20.97 10.15
CA LEU A 96 2.94 21.11 11.61
C LEU A 96 4.34 21.39 12.13
N ASP A 97 5.38 20.77 11.55
CA ASP A 97 6.77 21.04 11.95
C ASP A 97 7.23 22.47 11.61
N LYS A 98 6.55 23.16 10.68
CA LYS A 98 6.93 24.50 10.18
C LYS A 98 5.99 25.61 10.65
N VAL A 99 4.76 25.27 11.02
CA VAL A 99 3.75 26.24 11.40
C VAL A 99 4.15 26.89 12.73
N THR A 100 3.94 28.20 12.83
CA THR A 100 4.28 28.98 14.03
C THR A 100 3.06 29.66 14.62
N ASP A 101 2.00 29.83 13.83
CA ASP A 101 0.75 30.39 14.25
C ASP A 101 -0.19 29.30 14.78
N VAL A 102 -0.87 29.63 15.88
CA VAL A 102 -1.71 28.69 16.64
C VAL A 102 -2.95 28.26 15.87
N ASP A 103 -3.53 29.17 15.06
CA ASP A 103 -4.77 28.89 14.33
C ASP A 103 -4.54 27.89 13.18
N SER A 104 -3.46 28.05 12.40
CA SER A 104 -3.11 27.06 11.37
C SER A 104 -2.63 25.76 12.01
N ALA A 105 -1.89 25.80 13.12
CA ALA A 105 -1.49 24.61 13.86
C ALA A 105 -2.71 23.77 14.27
N ARG A 106 -3.71 24.40 14.89
CA ARG A 106 -4.97 23.73 15.25
C ARG A 106 -5.66 23.11 14.04
N THR A 107 -5.72 23.85 12.92
CA THR A 107 -6.35 23.37 11.68
C THR A 107 -5.64 22.12 11.16
N TYR A 108 -4.31 22.12 11.15
CA TYR A 108 -3.52 20.98 10.70
C TYR A 108 -3.63 19.78 11.64
N GLU A 109 -3.66 19.99 12.97
CA GLU A 109 -3.92 18.95 13.96
C GLU A 109 -5.30 18.30 13.77
N ASP A 110 -6.35 19.10 13.59
CA ASP A 110 -7.71 18.60 13.32
C ASP A 110 -7.76 17.77 12.02
N GLN A 111 -7.08 18.24 10.97
CA GLN A 111 -6.94 17.50 9.72
C GLN A 111 -6.16 16.19 9.90
N GLN A 112 -5.11 16.19 10.72
CA GLN A 112 -4.32 14.99 11.02
C GLN A 112 -5.18 13.94 11.71
N LEU A 113 -5.98 14.34 12.71
CA LEU A 113 -6.92 13.46 13.40
C LEU A 113 -7.97 12.88 12.45
N ALA A 114 -8.54 13.71 11.58
CA ALA A 114 -9.52 13.25 10.58
C ALA A 114 -8.92 12.20 9.63
N LEU A 115 -7.71 12.44 9.12
CA LEU A 115 -7.00 11.50 8.26
C LEU A 115 -6.65 10.20 8.98
N LEU A 116 -6.25 10.25 10.26
CA LEU A 116 -5.97 9.04 11.05
C LEU A 116 -7.23 8.18 11.27
N LEU A 117 -8.38 8.81 11.52
CA LEU A 117 -9.65 8.11 11.63
C LEU A 117 -10.04 7.45 10.31
N GLU A 118 -9.89 8.16 9.19
CA GLU A 118 -10.12 7.61 7.85
C GLU A 118 -9.17 6.44 7.53
N HIS A 119 -7.89 6.56 7.87
CA HIS A 119 -6.91 5.49 7.68
C HIS A 119 -7.32 4.22 8.43
N ARG A 120 -7.82 4.36 9.66
CA ARG A 120 -8.32 3.25 10.47
C ARG A 120 -9.53 2.58 9.82
N GLU A 121 -10.47 3.36 9.30
CA GLU A 121 -11.64 2.85 8.59
C GLU A 121 -11.23 2.05 7.35
N VAL A 122 -10.37 2.63 6.50
CA VAL A 122 -9.88 1.97 5.29
C VAL A 122 -9.15 0.66 5.61
N ASN A 123 -8.34 0.61 6.66
CA ASN A 123 -7.67 -0.62 7.08
C ASN A 123 -8.65 -1.70 7.56
N THR A 124 -9.75 -1.29 8.18
CA THR A 124 -10.84 -2.20 8.58
C THR A 124 -11.49 -2.80 7.33
N LEU A 125 -11.87 -1.95 6.36
CA LEU A 125 -12.46 -2.38 5.10
C LEU A 125 -11.53 -3.31 4.30
N ILE A 126 -10.22 -3.02 4.27
CA ILE A 126 -9.23 -3.91 3.63
C ILE A 126 -9.22 -5.28 4.30
N SER A 127 -9.30 -5.33 5.63
CA SER A 127 -9.27 -6.57 6.40
C SER A 127 -10.54 -7.39 6.18
N GLU A 128 -11.70 -6.72 6.12
CA GLU A 128 -13.00 -7.34 5.82
C GLU A 128 -13.06 -7.88 4.39
N GLU A 129 -12.60 -7.10 3.41
CA GLU A 129 -12.56 -7.50 2.00
C GLU A 129 -11.62 -8.71 1.79
N LYS A 130 -10.45 -8.71 2.45
CA LYS A 130 -9.53 -9.87 2.46
C LYS A 130 -10.19 -11.10 3.08
N SER A 131 -10.91 -10.93 4.18
CA SER A 131 -11.60 -12.03 4.88
C SER A 131 -12.77 -12.59 4.06
N SER A 132 -13.46 -11.74 3.31
CA SER A 132 -14.58 -12.12 2.44
C SER A 132 -14.11 -12.92 1.22
N LYS A 133 -13.00 -12.51 0.59
CA LYS A 133 -12.39 -13.25 -0.53
C LYS A 133 -11.81 -14.62 -0.11
N ARG A 134 -11.47 -14.82 1.17
CA ARG A 134 -10.99 -16.13 1.68
C ARG A 134 -12.12 -17.14 1.98
N LYS A 135 -13.39 -16.70 2.05
CA LYS A 135 -14.55 -17.55 2.37
C LYS A 135 -15.34 -18.03 1.14
N THR A 136 -14.94 -17.63 -0.05
CA THR A 136 -15.55 -18.03 -1.33
C THR A 136 -14.60 -18.97 -2.06
#